data_AF-A0A845U9T0-F1
#
_entry.id   AF-A0A845U9T0-F1
#
_cell.length_a   1.000
_cell.length_b   1.000
_cell.length_c   1.000
_cell.angle_alpha   90.00
_cell.angle_beta   90.00
_cell.angle_gamma   90.00
#
_symmetry.space_group_name_H-M   'P 1'
#
loop_
_entity.id
_entity.type
_entity.pdbx_description
1 polymer ?
#
loop_
_entity_poly.entity_id
_entity_poly.type
_entity_poly.pdbx_seq_one_letter_code
_entity_poly.pdbx_strand_id
1 'polypeptide(L)'
;MNWQRSMVGRSFYAIPFRGRDRMPSYEYECNHCGKFTENRPLAQSGDPAVCPQCDQSAARVISPCRLSRASSNLRMAHQVNERSADNPSVTKKTQQSCGCGSSHGREKHQGYALPFSQRRPWMLSH
;
A
#
# COMPACT_ATOMS: atom_id res chain seq x y z
N MET A 1 21.63 -26.72 37.56
CA MET A 1 20.43 -27.36 36.98
C MET A 1 20.31 -26.94 35.52
N ASN A 2 21.13 -27.51 34.63
CA ASN A 2 20.78 -28.59 33.71
C ASN A 2 19.46 -28.37 32.94
N TRP A 3 19.51 -27.52 31.91
CA TRP A 3 18.53 -27.48 30.82
C TRP A 3 18.92 -28.54 29.78
N GLN A 4 18.53 -29.79 30.01
CA GLN A 4 18.69 -30.88 29.04
C GLN A 4 17.33 -31.46 28.66
N ARG A 5 17.14 -31.61 27.34
CA ARG A 5 16.18 -32.48 26.61
C ARG A 5 14.74 -31.93 26.56
N SER A 6 14.05 -31.93 25.42
CA SER A 6 14.08 -32.90 24.33
C SER A 6 13.80 -32.27 22.97
N MET A 7 14.62 -32.64 22.00
CA MET A 7 14.20 -32.76 20.61
C MET A 7 13.09 -33.81 20.55
N VAL A 8 11.90 -33.42 20.08
CA VAL A 8 11.00 -34.36 19.40
C VAL A 8 10.59 -33.68 18.11
N GLY A 9 11.27 -34.07 17.04
CA GLY A 9 10.89 -33.72 15.68
C GLY A 9 9.45 -34.18 15.45
N ARG A 10 8.59 -33.23 15.11
CA ARG A 10 7.26 -33.52 14.58
C ARG A 10 7.26 -33.12 13.11
N SER A 11 8.00 -33.91 12.33
CA SER A 11 7.91 -33.94 10.87
C SER A 11 6.61 -34.63 10.48
N PHE A 12 5.49 -33.89 10.45
CA PHE A 12 4.17 -34.39 10.03
C PHE A 12 3.27 -33.15 9.78
N TYR A 13 3.04 -32.62 8.59
CA TYR A 13 3.33 -33.02 7.23
C TYR A 13 3.47 -31.72 6.40
N ALA A 14 4.53 -31.60 5.61
CA ALA A 14 4.49 -30.71 4.46
C ALA A 14 3.42 -31.28 3.52
N ILE A 15 2.23 -30.67 3.52
CA ILE A 15 1.15 -31.03 2.61
C ILE A 15 1.71 -30.82 1.19
N PRO A 16 1.85 -31.88 0.37
CA PRO A 16 2.36 -31.72 -0.97
C PRO A 16 1.28 -30.99 -1.78
N PHE A 17 1.48 -29.69 -1.98
CA PHE A 17 0.65 -28.85 -2.84
C PHE A 17 0.72 -29.38 -4.27
N ARG A 18 -0.26 -30.20 -4.66
CA ARG A 18 -0.45 -30.58 -6.06
C ARG A 18 -1.12 -29.42 -6.78
N GLY A 19 -0.32 -28.73 -7.58
CA GLY A 19 -0.77 -28.02 -8.77
C GLY A 19 -1.35 -26.64 -8.50
N ARG A 20 -0.51 -25.62 -8.74
CA ARG A 20 -0.89 -24.25 -9.13
C ARG A 20 -1.27 -23.25 -8.03
N ASP A 21 -0.79 -23.42 -6.80
CA ASP A 21 -0.91 -22.37 -5.77
C ASP A 21 0.40 -21.58 -5.61
N ARG A 22 0.33 -20.26 -5.79
CA ARG A 22 1.44 -19.35 -5.52
C ARG A 22 1.60 -19.23 -4.00
N MET A 23 2.33 -20.15 -3.39
CA MET A 23 2.59 -20.11 -1.96
C MET A 23 3.33 -18.81 -1.59
N PRO A 24 2.89 -18.06 -0.56
CA PRO A 24 3.49 -16.78 -0.24
C PRO A 24 4.94 -16.95 0.24
N SER A 25 5.80 -16.05 -0.23
CA SER A 25 7.19 -15.94 0.17
C SER A 25 7.33 -15.06 1.40
N TYR A 26 8.07 -15.52 2.40
CA TYR A 26 8.39 -14.78 3.62
C TYR A 26 9.90 -14.62 3.77
N GLU A 27 10.33 -13.49 4.33
CA GLU A 27 11.73 -13.21 4.65
C GLU A 27 12.05 -13.58 6.10
N TYR A 28 13.21 -14.18 6.32
CA TYR A 28 13.76 -14.55 7.62
C TYR A 28 15.18 -14.03 7.75
N GLU A 29 15.64 -13.80 8.98
CA GLU A 29 16.99 -13.30 9.26
C GLU A 29 17.71 -14.20 10.24
N CYS A 30 18.83 -14.75 9.78
CA CYS A 30 19.77 -15.50 10.59
C CYS A 30 20.84 -14.54 11.13
N ASN A 31 21.16 -14.65 12.43
CA ASN A 31 22.17 -13.82 13.09
C ASN A 31 23.61 -14.02 12.56
N HIS A 32 23.87 -15.07 11.77
CA HIS A 32 25.20 -15.40 11.26
C HIS A 32 25.31 -15.30 9.74
N CYS A 33 24.31 -15.81 9.00
CA CYS A 33 24.36 -15.87 7.54
C CYS A 33 23.61 -14.71 6.86
N GLY A 34 22.75 -13.99 7.60
CA GLY A 34 21.94 -12.90 7.05
C GLY A 34 20.54 -13.34 6.61
N LYS A 35 19.96 -12.59 5.66
CA LYS A 35 18.56 -12.73 5.24
C LYS A 35 18.35 -13.77 4.16
N PHE A 36 17.26 -14.51 4.25
CA PHE A 36 16.83 -15.47 3.23
C PHE A 36 15.31 -15.49 3.09
N THR A 37 14.82 -16.03 1.98
CA THR A 37 13.39 -16.06 1.65
C THR A 37 12.92 -17.51 1.51
N GLU A 38 11.78 -17.83 2.11
CA GLU A 38 11.17 -19.16 2.06
C GLU A 38 9.67 -19.08 1.76
N ASN A 39 9.17 -19.99 0.93
CA ASN A 39 7.74 -20.12 0.65
C ASN A 39 7.10 -20.99 1.73
N ARG A 40 6.14 -20.46 2.48
CA ARG A 40 5.44 -21.21 3.54
C ARG A 40 3.95 -20.91 3.51
N PRO A 41 3.08 -21.81 4.02
CA PRO A 41 1.68 -21.47 4.22
C PRO A 41 1.56 -20.35 5.26
N LEU A 42 0.53 -19.51 5.13
CA LEU A 42 0.29 -18.39 6.04
C LEU A 42 0.21 -18.82 7.52
N ALA A 43 -0.31 -20.01 7.78
CA ALA A 43 -0.40 -20.60 9.13
C ALA A 43 0.96 -20.80 9.82
N GLN A 44 2.03 -21.04 9.06
CA GLN A 44 3.39 -21.23 9.58
C GLN A 44 4.24 -19.96 9.45
N SER A 45 3.65 -18.87 9.00
CA SER A 45 4.40 -17.64 8.73
C SER A 45 4.93 -16.99 10.01
N GLY A 46 4.44 -17.34 11.20
CA GLY A 46 4.98 -16.84 12.47
C GLY A 46 6.11 -17.69 13.05
N ASP A 47 6.29 -18.91 12.55
CA ASP A 47 7.23 -19.87 13.12
C ASP A 47 8.67 -19.58 12.67
N PRO A 48 9.67 -19.76 13.53
CA PRO A 48 11.06 -19.65 13.11
C PRO A 48 11.39 -20.66 11.99
N ALA A 49 12.15 -20.21 11.00
CA ALA A 49 12.64 -21.04 9.90
C ALA A 49 14.07 -21.52 10.19
N VAL A 50 14.49 -22.61 9.56
CA VAL A 50 15.86 -23.12 9.67
C VAL A 50 16.70 -22.47 8.56
N CYS A 51 17.85 -21.89 8.93
CA CYS A 51 18.75 -21.28 7.97
C CYS A 51 19.40 -22.36 7.07
N PRO A 52 19.31 -22.26 5.73
CA PRO A 52 19.86 -23.27 4.81
C PRO A 52 21.40 -23.33 4.76
N GLN A 53 22.10 -22.38 5.41
CA GLN A 53 23.57 -22.36 5.44
C GLN A 53 24.18 -22.86 6.75
N CYS A 54 23.51 -22.65 7.89
CA CYS A 54 24.08 -22.95 9.21
C CYS A 54 23.14 -23.76 10.12
N ASP A 55 21.97 -24.16 9.63
CA ASP A 55 20.94 -24.95 10.35
C ASP A 55 20.43 -24.33 11.66
N GLN A 56 20.71 -23.05 11.90
CA GLN A 56 20.20 -22.33 13.06
C GLN A 56 18.78 -21.79 12.85
N SER A 57 18.05 -21.59 13.95
CA SER A 57 16.75 -20.94 13.93
C SER A 57 16.85 -19.46 13.57
N ALA A 58 16.11 -19.05 12.55
CA ALA A 58 16.00 -17.67 12.08
C ALA A 58 14.57 -17.16 12.30
N ALA A 59 14.45 -15.94 12.85
CA ALA A 59 13.16 -15.31 13.06
C ALA A 59 12.65 -14.68 11.76
N ARG A 60 11.32 -14.61 11.60
CA ARG A 60 10.72 -13.92 10.46
C ARG A 60 10.97 -12.42 10.55
N VAL A 61 11.30 -11.83 9.42
CA VAL A 61 11.40 -10.37 9.25
C VAL A 61 10.17 -9.84 8.53
N ILE A 62 9.59 -8.78 9.09
CA ILE A 62 8.54 -8.01 8.42
C ILE A 62 9.21 -6.81 7.78
N SER A 63 9.60 -6.97 6.52
CA SER A 63 10.18 -5.87 5.75
C SER A 63 9.12 -4.83 5.41
N PRO A 64 9.39 -3.53 5.62
CA PRO A 64 8.45 -2.49 5.27
C PRO A 64 8.24 -2.47 3.75
N CYS A 65 6.99 -2.45 3.32
CA CYS A 65 6.69 -2.24 1.90
C CYS A 65 7.14 -0.82 1.50
N ARG A 66 7.92 -0.71 0.43
CA ARG A 66 8.35 0.59 -0.12
C ARG A 66 7.18 1.25 -0.84
N LEU A 67 6.30 1.89 -0.08
CA LEU A 67 5.16 2.62 -0.62
C LEU A 67 5.61 4.01 -1.11
N SER A 68 5.39 4.30 -2.39
CA SER A 68 5.50 5.66 -2.90
C SER A 68 4.38 6.51 -2.30
N ARG A 69 4.72 7.67 -1.73
CA ARG A 69 3.74 8.60 -1.18
C ARG A 69 3.41 9.63 -2.24
N ALA A 70 2.13 9.73 -2.61
CA ALA A 70 1.64 10.90 -3.35
C ALA A 70 2.02 12.19 -2.60
N SER A 71 2.35 13.25 -3.34
CA SER A 71 2.59 14.58 -2.77
C SER A 71 1.34 15.10 -2.06
N SER A 72 1.50 16.03 -1.12
CA SER A 72 0.37 16.60 -0.37
C SER A 72 -0.70 17.19 -1.30
N ASN A 73 -0.27 17.96 -2.29
CA ASN A 73 -1.14 18.59 -3.28
C ASN A 73 -1.94 17.57 -4.08
N LEU A 74 -1.30 16.48 -4.52
CA LEU A 74 -2.00 15.41 -5.26
C LEU A 74 -3.03 14.72 -4.37
N ARG A 75 -2.69 14.44 -3.11
CA ARG A 75 -3.61 13.83 -2.14
C ARG A 75 -4.83 14.72 -1.87
N MET A 76 -4.62 16.01 -1.67
CA MET A 76 -5.69 16.98 -1.47
C MET A 76 -6.57 17.13 -2.71
N ALA A 77 -5.98 17.15 -3.91
CA ALA A 77 -6.73 17.19 -5.16
C ALA A 77 -7.63 15.96 -5.31
N HIS A 78 -7.12 14.76 -5.02
CA HIS A 78 -7.93 13.54 -4.99
C HIS A 78 -9.05 13.62 -3.95
N GLN A 79 -8.77 14.05 -2.72
CA GLN A 79 -9.77 14.16 -1.66
C GLN A 79 -10.90 15.16 -2.02
N VAL A 80 -10.55 16.31 -2.61
CA VAL A 80 -11.55 17.29 -3.08
C VAL A 80 -12.34 16.72 -4.25
N ASN A 81 -11.69 15.99 -5.16
CA ASN A 81 -12.34 15.36 -6.30
C ASN A 81 -13.28 14.22 -5.89
N GLU A 82 -12.92 13.43 -4.88
CA GLU A 82 -13.78 12.42 -4.24
C GLU A 82 -14.97 13.09 -3.56
N ARG A 83 -14.77 14.14 -2.75
CA ARG A 83 -15.89 14.89 -2.14
C ARG A 83 -16.84 15.47 -3.18
N SER A 84 -16.30 16.06 -4.25
CA SER A 84 -17.08 16.64 -5.34
C SER A 84 -17.76 15.57 -6.20
N ALA A 85 -17.28 14.32 -6.15
CA ALA A 85 -17.90 13.18 -6.83
C ALA A 85 -19.31 12.91 -6.30
N ASP A 86 -19.39 12.81 -4.98
CA ASP A 86 -20.55 12.27 -4.28
C ASP A 86 -21.52 13.38 -3.88
N ASN A 87 -21.02 14.58 -3.59
CA ASN A 87 -21.85 15.74 -3.26
C ASN A 87 -21.18 17.03 -3.74
N PRO A 88 -21.35 17.40 -5.04
CA PRO A 88 -20.81 18.65 -5.54
C PRO A 88 -21.54 19.82 -4.87
N SER A 89 -20.82 20.65 -4.12
CA SER A 89 -21.39 21.84 -3.52
C SER A 89 -21.72 22.86 -4.61
N VAL A 90 -22.99 23.00 -4.96
CA VAL A 90 -23.46 23.97 -5.95
C VAL A 90 -23.77 25.29 -5.24
N THR A 91 -22.74 26.09 -4.97
CA THR A 91 -23.00 27.48 -4.59
C THR A 91 -23.41 28.26 -5.84
N LYS A 92 -24.62 28.81 -5.84
CA LYS A 92 -24.97 29.88 -6.79
C LYS A 92 -23.95 30.99 -6.53
N LYS A 93 -23.20 31.41 -7.56
CA LYS A 93 -22.38 32.62 -7.48
C LYS A 93 -23.29 33.77 -7.07
N THR A 94 -23.39 34.05 -5.77
CA THR A 94 -23.51 35.43 -5.36
C THR A 94 -22.17 36.03 -5.76
N GLN A 95 -22.20 36.97 -6.69
CA GLN A 95 -21.07 37.88 -6.90
C GLN A 95 -20.86 38.62 -5.59
N GLN A 96 -20.17 38.00 -4.64
CA GLN A 96 -19.85 38.60 -3.36
C GLN A 96 -18.60 39.41 -3.58
N SER A 97 -18.84 40.71 -3.72
CA SER A 97 -17.86 41.77 -3.61
C SER A 97 -16.95 41.54 -2.40
N CYS A 98 -15.72 41.10 -2.64
CA CYS A 98 -14.65 41.25 -1.67
C CYS A 98 -14.20 42.73 -1.71
N GLY A 99 -14.61 43.49 -0.71
CA GLY A 99 -14.04 44.80 -0.40
C GLY A 99 -12.61 44.64 0.12
N CYS A 100 -11.64 44.62 -0.78
CA CYS A 100 -10.24 44.92 -0.54
C CYS A 100 -9.56 45.01 -1.91
N GLY A 101 -9.29 46.24 -2.35
CA GLY A 101 -8.61 46.51 -3.61
C GLY A 101 -7.19 45.97 -3.57
N SER A 102 -6.90 44.96 -4.40
CA SER A 102 -5.55 44.66 -4.89
C SER A 102 -5.68 43.80 -6.14
N SER A 103 -5.39 44.45 -7.27
CA SER A 103 -5.47 43.93 -8.62
C SER A 103 -4.32 42.95 -8.88
N HIS A 104 -4.54 41.66 -8.63
CA HIS A 104 -3.72 40.62 -9.25
C HIS A 104 -4.54 39.95 -10.35
N GLY A 105 -4.24 40.32 -11.59
CA GLY A 105 -4.84 39.72 -12.78
C GLY A 105 -4.63 38.22 -12.76
N ARG A 106 -5.71 37.45 -12.59
CA ARG A 106 -5.68 36.02 -12.84
C ARG A 106 -5.61 35.81 -14.34
N GLU A 107 -4.47 35.31 -14.82
CA GLU A 107 -4.38 34.67 -16.12
C GLU A 107 -5.45 33.56 -16.15
N LYS A 108 -6.42 33.73 -17.04
CA LYS A 108 -7.43 32.72 -17.31
C LYS A 108 -6.70 31.55 -17.95
N HIS A 109 -6.37 30.54 -17.18
CA HIS A 109 -6.07 29.23 -17.75
C HIS A 109 -7.30 28.80 -18.54
N GLN A 110 -7.23 28.92 -19.87
CA GLN A 110 -8.14 28.25 -20.78
C GLN A 110 -8.00 26.77 -20.49
N GLY A 111 -8.94 26.22 -19.72
CA GLY A 111 -8.98 24.80 -19.42
C GLY A 111 -8.99 24.06 -20.75
N TYR A 112 -7.97 23.25 -20.99
CA TYR A 112 -7.97 22.30 -22.09
C TYR A 112 -9.25 21.47 -21.95
N ALA A 113 -10.12 21.59 -22.95
CA ALA A 113 -11.40 20.89 -22.96
C ALA A 113 -11.10 19.39 -23.05
N LEU A 114 -11.16 18.69 -21.92
CA LEU A 114 -11.06 17.23 -21.89
C LEU A 114 -12.16 16.67 -22.82
N PRO A 115 -11.92 15.58 -23.56
CA PRO A 115 -12.96 14.96 -24.38
C PRO A 115 -14.13 14.50 -23.47
N PHE A 116 -15.36 14.48 -23.99
CA PHE A 116 -16.56 14.13 -23.21
C PHE A 116 -16.44 12.79 -22.44
N SER A 117 -15.73 11.82 -23.02
CA SER A 117 -15.41 10.53 -22.39
C SER A 117 -14.57 10.64 -21.10
N GLN A 118 -13.75 11.68 -20.97
CA GLN A 118 -12.95 11.98 -19.78
C GLN A 118 -13.63 12.98 -18.82
N ARG A 119 -14.85 13.45 -19.15
CA ARG A 119 -15.62 14.36 -18.30
C ARG A 119 -16.51 13.56 -17.36
N ARG A 120 -16.74 14.12 -16.17
CA ARG A 120 -17.63 13.51 -15.18
C ARG A 120 -19.10 13.80 -15.59
N PRO A 121 -20.05 12.87 -15.39
CA PRO A 121 -21.42 13.01 -15.90
C PRO A 121 -22.17 14.27 -15.41
N TRP A 122 -21.80 14.80 -14.25
CA TRP A 122 -22.37 16.01 -13.66
C TRP A 122 -21.65 17.31 -14.08
N MET A 123 -20.58 17.21 -14.87
CA MET A 123 -19.78 18.34 -15.34
C MET A 123 -20.40 18.90 -16.63
N LEU A 124 -21.46 19.70 -16.47
CA LEU A 124 -22.16 20.37 -17.59
C LEU A 124 -21.20 21.39 -18.23
N SER A 125 -20.91 21.21 -19.52
CA SER A 125 -20.28 22.25 -20.33
C SER A 125 -21.29 23.37 -20.59
N HIS A 126 -20.85 24.63 -20.43
CA HIS A 126 -21.52 25.77 -21.05
C HIS A 126 -21.04 25.94 -22.48
#